data_AF-A0A656K334-F1
#
_entry.id   AF-A0A656K334-F1
#
_cell.length_a   1.000
_cell.length_b   1.000
_cell.length_c   1.000
_cell.angle_alpha   90.00
_cell.angle_beta   90.00
_cell.angle_gamma   90.00
#
_symmetry.space_group_name_H-M   'P 1'
#
loop_
_entity.id
_entity.type
_entity.pdbx_description
1 polymer ?
#
loop_
_entity_poly.entity_id
_entity_poly.type
_entity_poly.pdbx_seq_one_letter_code
_entity_poly.pdbx_strand_id
1 'polypeptide(L)'
;RYRLTRRILLPAALPGLFTGLRSGMSLAWMFLVAAELIAATKGLGYLLSDGRETSRPDIVLAAIIVLATLGKLSDGLLAGLERRFLAWRDTFNGQSRED
;
A
#
# COMPACT_ATOMS: atom_id res chain seq x y z
N ARG A 1 18.53 30.45 -8.43
CA ARG A 1 17.22 29.85 -8.81
C ARG A 1 17.06 28.42 -8.24
N TYR A 2 17.99 27.49 -8.44
CA TYR A 2 17.92 26.10 -7.95
C TYR A 2 17.74 25.93 -6.41
N ARG A 3 18.23 26.88 -5.61
CA ARG A 3 18.10 26.85 -4.13
C ARG A 3 16.67 27.06 -3.62
N LEU A 4 15.82 27.77 -4.35
CA LEU A 4 14.43 28.03 -3.94
C LEU A 4 13.54 26.81 -4.21
N THR A 5 13.70 26.19 -5.38
CA THR A 5 12.97 24.98 -5.80
C THR A 5 13.18 23.83 -4.81
N ARG A 6 14.42 23.58 -4.39
CA ARG A 6 14.75 22.46 -3.51
C ARG A 6 14.38 22.67 -2.04
N ARG A 7 14.26 23.93 -1.61
CA ARG A 7 14.04 24.31 -0.20
C ARG A 7 12.59 24.68 0.13
N ILE A 8 11.80 25.01 -0.89
CA ILE A 8 10.40 25.45 -0.74
C ILE A 8 9.46 24.54 -1.54
N LEU A 9 9.77 24.28 -2.82
CA LEU A 9 8.88 23.52 -3.71
C LEU A 9 8.92 22.01 -3.43
N LEU A 10 10.12 21.46 -3.15
CA LEU A 10 10.29 20.05 -2.78
C LEU A 10 9.47 19.65 -1.54
N PRO A 11 9.59 20.34 -0.38
CA PRO A 11 8.80 20.00 0.82
C PRO A 11 7.30 20.26 0.65
N ALA A 12 6.90 21.20 -0.21
CA ALA A 12 5.49 21.48 -0.49
C ALA A 12 4.85 20.42 -1.42
N ALA A 13 5.59 19.86 -2.37
CA ALA A 13 5.08 18.87 -3.33
C ALA A 13 5.15 17.42 -2.82
N LEU A 14 6.08 17.13 -1.89
CA LEU A 14 6.22 15.82 -1.23
C LEU A 14 4.89 15.22 -0.72
N PRO A 15 4.04 15.92 0.06
CA PRO A 15 2.77 15.35 0.52
C PRO A 15 1.82 14.99 -0.64
N GLY A 16 1.76 15.78 -1.71
CA GLY A 16 0.97 15.46 -2.89
C GLY A 16 1.49 14.23 -3.65
N LEU A 17 2.81 14.08 -3.74
CA LEU A 17 3.43 12.90 -4.35
C LEU A 17 3.16 11.63 -3.53
N PHE A 18 3.17 11.70 -2.20
CA PHE A 18 2.84 10.56 -1.35
C PHE A 18 1.37 10.14 -1.46
N THR A 19 0.45 11.10 -1.54
CA THR A 19 -0.96 10.80 -1.82
C THR A 19 -1.13 10.09 -3.17
N GLY A 20 -0.43 10.56 -4.21
CA GLY A 20 -0.41 9.91 -5.52
C GLY A 20 0.20 8.50 -5.47
N LEU A 21 1.31 8.33 -4.75
CA LEU A 21 1.99 7.04 -4.57
C LEU A 21 1.10 6.04 -3.84
N ARG A 22 0.38 6.47 -2.79
CA ARG A 22 -0.57 5.64 -2.05
C ARG A 22 -1.72 5.18 -2.92
N SER A 23 -2.34 6.09 -3.66
CA SER A 23 -3.41 5.75 -4.60
C SER A 23 -2.91 4.79 -5.70
N GLY A 24 -1.72 5.03 -6.23
CA GLY A 24 -1.07 4.16 -7.21
C GLY A 24 -0.77 2.77 -6.66
N MET A 25 -0.32 2.66 -5.41
CA MET A 25 -0.04 1.39 -4.76
C MET A 25 -1.30 0.55 -4.55
N SER A 26 -2.41 1.17 -4.13
CA SER A 26 -3.70 0.49 -4.01
C SER A 26 -4.16 -0.09 -5.34
N LEU A 27 -3.96 0.66 -6.43
CA LEU A 27 -4.33 0.23 -7.77
C LEU A 27 -3.38 -0.87 -8.29
N ALA A 28 -2.08 -0.72 -8.07
CA ALA A 28 -1.07 -1.73 -8.42
C ALA A 28 -1.32 -3.05 -7.68
N TRP A 29 -1.70 -2.99 -6.40
CA TRP A 29 -2.09 -4.17 -5.63
C TRP A 29 -3.29 -4.88 -6.26
N MET A 30 -4.32 -4.14 -6.65
CA MET A 30 -5.50 -4.71 -7.31
C MET A 30 -5.13 -5.40 -8.63
N PHE A 31 -4.26 -4.78 -9.44
CA PHE A 31 -3.77 -5.38 -10.68
C PHE A 31 -2.90 -6.62 -10.46
N LEU A 32 -2.01 -6.60 -9.46
CA LEU A 32 -1.20 -7.75 -9.09
C LEU A 32 -2.08 -8.96 -8.72
N VAL A 33 -3.07 -8.74 -7.84
CA VAL A 33 -4.02 -9.78 -7.43
C VAL A 33 -4.85 -10.27 -8.62
N ALA A 34 -5.35 -9.37 -9.47
CA ALA A 34 -6.09 -9.76 -10.67
C ALA A 34 -5.24 -10.59 -11.64
N ALA A 35 -3.98 -10.20 -11.85
CA ALA A 35 -3.05 -10.93 -12.70
C ALA A 35 -2.76 -12.35 -12.16
N GLU A 36 -2.55 -12.47 -10.84
CA GLU A 36 -2.42 -13.77 -10.17
C GLU A 36 -3.68 -14.63 -10.35
N LEU A 37 -4.88 -14.09 -10.18
CA LEU A 37 -6.11 -14.87 -10.30
C LEU A 37 -6.40 -15.35 -11.73
N ILE A 38 -5.97 -14.60 -12.75
CA ILE A 38 -6.25 -14.92 -14.17
C ILE A 38 -5.20 -15.87 -14.76
N ALA A 39 -3.92 -15.69 -14.42
CA ALA A 39 -2.81 -16.35 -15.10
C ALA A 39 -1.98 -17.29 -14.21
N ALA A 40 -2.22 -17.35 -12.90
CA ALA A 40 -1.40 -18.19 -12.03
C ALA A 40 -1.66 -19.67 -12.27
N THR A 41 -0.67 -20.35 -12.83
CA THR A 41 -0.57 -21.82 -12.81
C THR A 41 0.08 -22.32 -11.51
N LYS A 42 0.65 -21.41 -10.72
CA LYS A 42 1.26 -21.60 -9.40
C LYS A 42 1.16 -20.29 -8.63
N GLY A 43 0.76 -20.30 -7.34
CA GLY A 43 0.63 -19.08 -6.54
C GLY A 43 -0.53 -19.12 -5.54
N LEU A 44 -0.75 -18.03 -4.81
CA LEU A 44 -1.86 -17.91 -3.84
C LEU A 44 -3.22 -17.81 -4.52
N GLY A 45 -3.29 -17.11 -5.67
CA GLY A 45 -4.50 -17.04 -6.49
C GLY A 45 -4.89 -18.40 -7.05
N TYR A 46 -3.88 -19.20 -7.42
CA TYR A 46 -4.08 -20.60 -7.83
C TYR A 46 -4.62 -21.46 -6.69
N LEU A 47 -4.03 -21.41 -5.49
CA LEU A 47 -4.51 -22.16 -4.32
C LEU A 47 -5.95 -21.79 -3.94
N LEU A 48 -6.32 -20.52 -4.12
CA LEU A 48 -7.69 -20.08 -3.92
C LEU A 48 -8.63 -20.77 -4.91
N SER A 49 -8.33 -20.70 -6.21
CA SER A 49 -9.13 -21.32 -7.27
C SER A 49 -9.21 -22.84 -7.15
N ASP A 50 -8.08 -23.50 -6.92
CA ASP A 50 -7.96 -24.95 -6.72
C ASP A 50 -8.74 -25.41 -5.48
N GLY A 51 -8.62 -24.68 -4.36
CA GLY A 51 -9.39 -24.94 -3.15
C GLY A 51 -10.90 -24.78 -3.34
N ARG A 52 -11.34 -23.87 -4.22
CA ARG A 52 -12.75 -23.75 -4.59
C ARG A 52 -13.22 -24.94 -5.45
N GLU A 53 -12.41 -25.39 -6.39
CA GLU A 53 -12.74 -26.50 -7.28
C GLU A 53 -12.79 -27.84 -6.52
N THR A 54 -11.83 -28.07 -5.62
CA THR A 54 -11.83 -29.26 -4.74
C THR A 54 -12.78 -29.16 -3.55
N SER A 55 -13.56 -28.07 -3.42
CA SER A 55 -14.48 -27.83 -2.30
C SER A 55 -13.80 -27.94 -0.92
N ARG A 56 -12.55 -27.47 -0.81
CA ARG A 56 -11.74 -27.48 0.42
C ARG A 56 -11.69 -26.06 1.01
N PRO A 57 -12.65 -25.67 1.86
CA PRO A 57 -12.71 -24.31 2.41
C PRO A 57 -11.49 -23.97 3.26
N ASP A 58 -10.81 -24.96 3.84
CA ASP A 58 -9.59 -24.76 4.63
C ASP A 58 -8.48 -24.07 3.81
N ILE A 59 -8.29 -24.48 2.56
CA ILE A 59 -7.27 -23.92 1.66
C ILE A 59 -7.69 -22.52 1.20
N VAL A 60 -8.97 -22.34 0.88
CA VAL A 60 -9.54 -21.05 0.46
C VAL A 60 -9.34 -20.01 1.56
N LEU A 61 -9.67 -20.35 2.81
CA LEU A 61 -9.48 -19.49 3.98
C LEU A 61 -7.99 -19.18 4.20
N ALA A 62 -7.11 -20.18 4.15
CA ALA A 62 -5.67 -19.97 4.28
C ALA A 62 -5.14 -18.99 3.20
N ALA A 63 -5.54 -19.16 1.94
CA ALA A 63 -5.15 -18.28 0.84
C ALA A 63 -5.65 -16.84 1.05
N ILE A 64 -6.90 -16.65 1.48
CA ILE A 64 -7.47 -15.33 1.80
C ILE A 64 -6.69 -14.67 2.94
N ILE A 65 -6.39 -15.40 4.01
CA ILE A 65 -5.63 -14.88 5.16
C ILE A 65 -4.24 -14.42 4.72
N VAL A 66 -3.55 -15.22 3.91
CA VAL A 66 -2.22 -14.85 3.40
C VAL A 66 -2.30 -13.62 2.50
N LEU A 67 -3.28 -13.55 1.59
CA LEU A 67 -3.51 -12.37 0.74
C LEU A 67 -3.81 -11.11 1.57
N ALA A 68 -4.67 -11.22 2.59
CA ALA A 68 -4.99 -10.12 3.48
C ALA A 68 -3.76 -9.66 4.28
N THR A 69 -2.93 -10.61 4.73
CA THR A 69 -1.69 -10.33 5.45
C THR A 69 -0.69 -9.62 4.55
N LEU A 70 -0.49 -10.10 3.32
CA LEU A 70 0.37 -9.46 2.33
C LEU A 70 -0.10 -8.05 1.98
N GLY A 71 -1.41 -7.86 1.74
CA GLY A 71 -1.96 -6.54 1.45
C GLY A 71 -1.74 -5.57 2.60
N LYS A 72 -1.96 -6.02 3.84
CA LYS A 72 -1.66 -5.23 5.05
C LYS A 72 -0.17 -4.94 5.20
N LEU A 73 0.69 -5.90 4.88
CA LEU A 73 2.14 -5.72 4.88
C LEU A 73 2.54 -4.65 3.87
N SER A 74 2.00 -4.70 2.65
CA SER A 74 2.26 -3.74 1.59
C SER A 74 1.81 -2.33 1.97
N ASP A 75 0.62 -2.17 2.55
CA ASP A 75 0.13 -0.89 3.06
C ASP A 75 1.03 -0.37 4.20
N GLY A 76 1.42 -1.24 5.14
CA GLY A 76 2.33 -0.91 6.24
C GLY A 76 3.74 -0.52 5.77
N LEU A 77 4.26 -1.19 4.73
CA LEU A 77 5.56 -0.86 4.13
C LEU A 77 5.52 0.53 3.51
N LEU A 78 4.42 0.87 2.85
CA LEU A 78 4.22 2.18 2.24
C LEU A 78 4.07 3.28 3.30
N ALA A 79 3.31 3.02 4.37
CA ALA A 79 3.18 3.94 5.50
C ALA A 79 4.51 4.15 6.26
N GLY A 80 5.35 3.11 6.35
CA GLY A 80 6.70 3.20 6.87
C GLY A 80 7.62 4.05 6.00
N LEU A 81 7.53 3.86 4.67
CA LEU A 81 8.22 4.71 3.70
C LEU A 81 7.75 6.16 3.80
N GLU A 82 6.44 6.39 3.87
CA GLU A 82 5.85 7.71 4.06
C GLU A 82 6.44 8.39 5.30
N ARG A 83 6.42 7.73 6.47
CA ARG A 83 7.03 8.25 7.70
C ARG A 83 8.53 8.54 7.56
N ARG A 84 9.30 7.68 6.88
CA ARG A 84 10.74 7.87 6.70
C ARG A 84 11.06 9.09 5.83
N PHE A 85 10.27 9.33 4.78
CA PHE A 85 10.48 10.44 3.84
C PHE A 85 9.81 11.74 4.30
N LEU A 86 8.69 11.67 5.03
CA LEU A 86 8.02 12.81 5.66
C LEU A 86 8.50 13.11 7.09
N ALA A 87 9.47 12.37 7.63
CA ALA A 87 10.07 12.64 8.95
C ALA A 87 10.63 14.07 9.09
N TRP A 88 10.89 14.75 7.98
CA TRP A 88 11.31 16.16 7.98
C TRP A 88 10.15 17.14 8.23
N ARG A 89 8.91 16.65 8.19
CA ARG A 89 7.67 17.38 8.42
C ARG A 89 6.93 16.72 9.58
N ASP A 90 7.58 16.66 10.75
CA ASP A 90 6.83 16.67 12.01
C ASP A 90 5.99 17.95 12.00
N THR A 91 4.75 17.78 11.54
CA THR A 91 3.77 18.84 11.44
C THR A 91 3.51 19.23 12.88
N PHE A 92 4.04 20.39 13.27
CA PHE A 92 3.74 21.07 14.53
C PHE A 92 2.21 21.12 14.66
N ASN A 93 1.64 20.16 15.37
CA ASN A 93 0.21 20.06 15.60
C ASN A 93 -0.13 21.05 16.72
N GLY A 94 -0.05 22.34 16.37
CA GLY A 94 -0.58 23.43 17.16
C GLY A 94 -2.05 23.61 16.81
N GLN A 95 -2.92 22.74 17.32
CA GLN A 95 -4.33 23.06 17.44
C GLN A 95 -4.67 23.17 18.93
N SER A 96 -4.42 24.40 19.38
CA SER A 96 -5.28 25.22 20.24
C SER A 96 -6.03 24.49 21.33
N ARG A 97 -5.56 24.68 22.56
CA ARG A 97 -6.40 24.73 23.75
C ARG A 97 -7.64 25.56 23.41
N GLU A 98 -8.80 24.93 23.40
CA GLU A 98 -10.08 25.63 23.53
C GLU A 98 -10.16 26.15 24.96
N ASP A 99 -10.29 27.48 25.07
CA ASP A 99 -10.59 28.22 26.30
C ASP A 99 -12.07 28.08 26.67
#